data_AF-A0ABD6FII8-F1
#
_entry.id   AF-A0ABD6FII8-F1
#
_cell.length_a   1.000
_cell.length_b   1.000
_cell.length_c   1.000
_cell.angle_alpha   90.00
_cell.angle_beta   90.00
_cell.angle_gamma   90.00
#
_symmetry.space_group_name_H-M   'P 1'
#
loop_
_entity.id
_entity.type
_entity.pdbx_description
1 polymer ?
#
loop_
_entity_poly.entity_id
_entity_poly.type
_entity_poly.pdbx_seq_one_letter_code
_entity_poly.pdbx_strand_id
1 'polypeptide(L)'
;MEEATHVWTGEALHRMASDGRLVLSAEAAAKALTSIEHTLATVHSYLHDLHQARENGPSGFTEGRLDQQVIDLYISEMAQPGRLAHLLDELAKFAAALRLVATTSPATEAAPTNRACPGSGSA
;
A
#
# COMPACT_ATOMS: atom_id res chain seq x y z
N MET A 1 27.46 17.71 -8.54
CA MET A 1 27.15 16.91 -7.35
C MET A 1 25.80 16.28 -7.61
N GLU A 2 25.77 15.14 -8.28
CA GLU A 2 24.53 14.42 -8.56
C GLU A 2 24.09 13.78 -7.25
N GLU A 3 23.04 14.32 -6.66
CA GLU A 3 22.30 13.65 -5.59
C GLU A 3 21.68 12.41 -6.22
N ALA A 4 22.30 11.25 -6.00
CA ALA A 4 21.75 9.99 -6.45
C ALA A 4 20.39 9.82 -5.76
N THR A 5 19.31 10.10 -6.49
CA THR A 5 17.94 9.78 -6.10
C THR A 5 17.89 8.28 -5.95
N HIS A 6 18.12 7.81 -4.72
CA HIS A 6 18.08 6.40 -4.39
C HIS A 6 16.65 5.92 -4.63
N VAL A 7 16.45 5.16 -5.71
CA VAL A 7 15.18 4.49 -5.97
C VAL A 7 15.10 3.33 -4.99
N TRP A 8 14.35 3.53 -3.91
CA TRP A 8 14.07 2.47 -2.96
C TRP A 8 13.15 1.45 -3.60
N THR A 9 13.51 0.17 -3.54
CA THR A 9 12.63 -0.94 -3.93
C THR A 9 11.74 -1.36 -2.75
N GLY A 10 10.57 -1.92 -3.04
CA GLY A 10 9.68 -2.47 -2.04
C GLY A 10 10.35 -3.59 -1.23
N GLU A 11 11.21 -4.37 -1.87
CA GLU A 11 12.06 -5.38 -1.21
C GLU A 11 13.02 -4.77 -0.18
N ALA A 12 13.69 -3.66 -0.53
CA ALA A 12 14.59 -2.98 0.39
C ALA A 12 13.82 -2.42 1.60
N LEU A 13 12.65 -1.82 1.36
CA LEU A 13 11.81 -1.28 2.42
C LEU A 13 11.26 -2.37 3.34
N HIS A 14 10.82 -3.50 2.77
CA HIS A 14 10.34 -4.65 3.53
C HIS A 14 11.43 -5.25 4.42
N ARG A 15 12.66 -5.36 3.91
CA ARG A 15 13.81 -5.81 4.69
C ARG A 15 14.12 -4.85 5.85
N MET A 16 14.12 -3.55 5.59
CA MET A 16 14.31 -2.55 6.64
C MET A 16 13.22 -2.60 7.71
N ALA A 17 11.96 -2.80 7.33
CA ALA A 17 10.85 -2.98 8.27
C ALA A 17 11.02 -4.25 9.11
N SER A 18 11.40 -5.36 8.49
CA SER A 18 11.65 -6.64 9.15
C SER A 18 12.81 -6.56 10.16
N ASP A 19 13.85 -5.79 9.82
CA ASP A 19 15.00 -5.55 10.69
C ASP A 19 14.72 -4.48 11.78
N GLY A 20 13.52 -3.90 11.84
CA GLY A 20 13.18 -2.81 12.76
C GLY A 20 13.91 -1.49 12.48
N ARG A 21 14.49 -1.34 11.29
CA ARG A 21 15.25 -0.15 10.85
C ARG A 21 14.38 0.90 10.16
N LEU A 22 13.15 0.55 9.79
CA LEU A 22 12.18 1.48 9.24
C LEU A 22 11.35 2.10 10.37
N VAL A 23 11.61 3.38 10.67
CA VAL A 23 10.90 4.12 11.72
C VAL A 23 9.96 5.13 11.07
N LEU A 24 8.66 4.91 11.24
CA LEU A 24 7.59 5.81 10.79
C LEU A 24 6.62 6.02 11.95
N SER A 25 5.98 7.19 12.03
CA SER A 25 4.85 7.35 12.96
C SER A 25 3.68 6.45 12.52
N ALA A 26 2.91 5.96 13.49
CA ALA A 26 1.74 5.12 13.20
C ALA A 26 0.75 5.83 12.24
N GLU A 27 0.57 7.14 12.39
CA GLU A 27 -0.28 7.95 11.50
C GLU A 27 0.28 8.02 10.07
N ALA A 28 1.58 8.23 9.90
CA ALA A 28 2.20 8.28 8.59
C ALA A 28 2.16 6.92 7.88
N ALA A 29 2.42 5.84 8.63
CA ALA A 29 2.33 4.47 8.12
C ALA A 29 0.90 4.12 7.69
N ALA A 30 -0.10 4.45 8.50
CA ALA A 30 -1.51 4.21 8.18
C ALA A 30 -1.95 5.00 6.94
N LYS A 31 -1.60 6.29 6.86
CA LYS A 31 -1.94 7.12 5.69
C LYS A 31 -1.31 6.60 4.40
N ALA A 32 -0.03 6.23 4.45
CA ALA A 32 0.67 5.67 3.30
C ALA A 32 0.06 4.33 2.87
N LEU A 33 -0.26 3.46 3.83
CA LEU A 33 -0.90 2.18 3.57
C LEU A 33 -2.26 2.35 2.89
N THR A 34 -3.13 3.21 3.43
CA THR A 34 -4.45 3.51 2.83
C THR A 34 -4.33 4.02 1.40
N SER A 35 -3.35 4.90 1.14
CA SER A 35 -3.13 5.42 -0.21
C SER A 35 -2.67 4.33 -1.17
N ILE A 36 -1.75 3.46 -0.75
CA ILE A 36 -1.26 2.35 -1.58
C ILE A 36 -2.38 1.35 -1.84
N GLU A 37 -3.16 0.98 -0.82
CA GLU A 37 -4.29 0.06 -0.97
C GLU A 37 -5.36 0.63 -1.91
N HIS A 38 -5.66 1.92 -1.80
CA HIS A 38 -6.56 2.60 -2.73
C HIS A 38 -6.04 2.56 -4.16
N THR A 39 -4.76 2.87 -4.39
CA THR A 39 -4.15 2.77 -5.73
C THR A 39 -4.20 1.35 -6.28
N LEU A 40 -3.85 0.34 -5.48
CA LEU A 40 -3.93 -1.07 -5.89
C LEU A 40 -5.35 -1.46 -6.28
N ALA A 41 -6.35 -1.11 -5.46
CA ALA A 41 -7.75 -1.40 -5.75
C ALA A 41 -8.22 -0.77 -7.07
N THR A 42 -7.88 0.50 -7.29
CA THR A 42 -8.21 1.24 -8.52
C THR A 42 -7.57 0.60 -9.75
N VAL A 43 -6.27 0.29 -9.71
CA VAL A 43 -5.57 -0.34 -10.84
C VAL A 43 -6.09 -1.75 -11.12
N HIS A 44 -6.37 -2.54 -10.08
CA HIS A 44 -6.97 -3.86 -10.25
C HIS A 44 -8.37 -3.78 -10.88
N SER A 45 -9.18 -2.78 -10.53
CA SER A 45 -10.48 -2.55 -11.19
C SER A 45 -10.29 -2.29 -12.69
N TYR A 46 -9.36 -1.41 -13.07
CA TYR A 46 -9.10 -1.12 -14.48
C TYR A 46 -8.58 -2.32 -15.26
N LEU A 47 -7.70 -3.12 -14.64
CA LEU A 47 -7.21 -4.35 -15.25
C LEU A 47 -8.32 -5.38 -15.44
N HIS A 48 -9.24 -5.47 -14.48
CA HIS A 48 -10.42 -6.32 -14.59
C HIS A 48 -11.32 -5.87 -15.75
N ASP A 49 -11.63 -4.57 -15.85
CA ASP A 49 -12.44 -4.00 -16.93
C ASP A 49 -11.79 -4.25 -18.30
N LEU A 50 -10.47 -4.06 -18.41
CA LEU A 50 -9.72 -4.34 -19.63
C LEU A 50 -9.78 -5.83 -20.03
N HIS A 51 -9.65 -6.73 -19.05
CA HIS A 51 -9.73 -8.16 -19.29
C HIS A 51 -11.12 -8.56 -19.77
N GLN A 52 -12.18 -8.07 -19.12
CA GLN A 52 -13.57 -8.27 -19.52
C GLN A 52 -13.85 -7.75 -20.95
N ALA A 53 -13.25 -6.61 -21.34
CA ALA A 53 -13.33 -6.07 -22.70
C ALA A 53 -12.80 -7.04 -23.75
N ARG A 54 -11.64 -7.66 -23.46
CA ARG A 54 -10.94 -8.54 -24.39
C ARG A 54 -11.69 -9.86 -24.57
N GLU A 55 -12.28 -10.40 -23.52
CA GLU A 55 -12.97 -11.69 -23.56
C GLU A 55 -14.38 -11.60 -24.15
N ASN A 56 -15.15 -10.57 -23.80
CA ASN A 56 -16.57 -10.46 -24.17
C ASN A 56 -16.82 -9.56 -25.40
N GLY A 57 -15.75 -9.01 -25.98
CA GLY A 57 -15.84 -8.04 -27.06
C GLY A 57 -16.34 -6.66 -26.62
N PRO A 58 -16.29 -5.66 -27.52
CA PRO A 58 -16.60 -4.27 -27.19
C PRO A 58 -18.07 -4.02 -26.79
N SER A 59 -18.98 -4.98 -26.99
CA SER A 59 -20.39 -4.87 -26.61
C SER A 59 -20.65 -4.81 -25.09
N GLY A 60 -19.69 -5.27 -24.26
CA GLY A 60 -19.72 -5.08 -22.81
C GLY A 60 -19.20 -3.71 -22.36
N PHE A 61 -18.45 -3.03 -23.23
CA PHE A 61 -18.07 -1.65 -23.05
C PHE A 61 -19.27 -0.78 -23.41
N THR A 62 -19.95 -0.28 -22.38
CA THR A 62 -20.85 0.84 -22.58
C THR A 62 -20.00 1.96 -23.20
N GLU A 63 -20.24 2.28 -24.47
CA GLU A 63 -19.67 3.45 -25.17
C GLU A 63 -19.74 4.64 -24.20
N GLY A 64 -18.58 5.06 -23.68
CA GLY A 64 -18.47 6.08 -22.65
C GLY A 64 -17.67 5.70 -21.39
N ARG A 65 -17.23 4.43 -21.22
CA ARG A 65 -16.42 4.01 -20.05
C ARG A 65 -14.97 3.60 -20.33
N LEU A 66 -14.48 3.74 -21.55
CA LEU A 66 -13.02 3.72 -21.79
C LEU A 66 -12.46 5.05 -21.29
N ASP A 67 -12.27 5.14 -19.97
CA ASP A 67 -11.60 6.26 -19.34
C ASP A 67 -10.21 6.41 -19.98
N GLN A 68 -9.80 7.66 -20.21
CA GLN A 68 -8.47 7.99 -20.71
C GLN A 68 -7.38 7.28 -19.88
N GLN A 69 -7.61 7.07 -18.58
CA GLN A 69 -6.69 6.36 -17.71
C GLN A 69 -6.50 4.88 -18.09
N VAL A 70 -7.54 4.19 -18.56
CA VAL A 70 -7.44 2.78 -19.03
C VAL A 70 -6.67 2.72 -20.34
N ILE A 71 -6.89 3.70 -21.24
CA ILE A 71 -6.18 3.83 -22.50
C ILE A 71 -4.69 4.10 -22.24
N ASP A 72 -4.38 5.06 -21.37
CA ASP A 72 -3.01 5.42 -21.01
C ASP A 72 -2.27 4.25 -20.34
N LEU A 73 -2.97 3.50 -19.49
CA LEU A 73 -2.45 2.28 -18.85
C LEU A 73 -2.12 1.21 -19.91
N TYR A 74 -3.02 1.00 -20.86
CA TYR A 74 -2.82 0.05 -21.96
C TYR A 74 -1.65 0.45 -22.86
N ILE A 75 -1.56 1.73 -23.25
CA ILE A 75 -0.46 2.26 -24.06
C ILE A 75 0.86 2.13 -23.31
N SER A 76 0.88 2.43 -22.02
CA SER A 76 2.07 2.30 -21.18
C SER A 76 2.57 0.86 -21.11
N GLU A 77 1.66 -0.10 -20.96
CA GLU A 77 2.00 -1.54 -20.94
C GLU A 77 2.44 -2.05 -22.33
N MET A 78 1.86 -1.53 -23.42
CA MET A 78 2.34 -1.83 -24.78
C MET A 78 3.74 -1.29 -25.05
N ALA A 79 4.07 -0.11 -24.50
CA ALA A 79 5.39 0.50 -24.64
C ALA A 79 6.45 -0.23 -23.80
N GLN A 80 6.08 -0.77 -22.64
CA GLN A 80 6.97 -1.48 -21.74
C GLN A 80 6.29 -2.71 -21.12
N PRO A 81 6.25 -3.83 -21.87
CA PRO A 81 5.56 -5.05 -21.42
C PRO A 81 6.11 -5.56 -20.08
N GLY A 82 5.21 -5.93 -19.16
CA GLY A 82 5.52 -6.43 -17.83
C GLY A 82 5.81 -5.34 -16.79
N ARG A 83 5.91 -4.06 -17.19
CA ARG A 83 6.20 -2.98 -16.24
C ARG A 83 5.07 -2.77 -15.25
N LEU A 84 3.82 -2.84 -15.69
CA LEU A 84 2.68 -2.67 -14.78
C LEU A 84 2.65 -3.79 -13.73
N ALA A 85 2.85 -5.03 -14.15
CA ALA A 85 2.91 -6.18 -13.24
C ALA A 85 4.04 -6.02 -12.22
N HIS A 86 5.23 -5.57 -12.65
CA HIS A 86 6.35 -5.29 -11.76
C HIS A 86 6.05 -4.17 -10.75
N LEU A 87 5.44 -3.07 -11.19
CA LEU A 87 5.09 -1.95 -10.30
C LEU A 87 4.03 -2.35 -9.26
N LEU A 88 3.05 -3.17 -9.65
CA LEU A 88 2.05 -3.71 -8.72
C LEU A 88 2.68 -4.63 -7.67
N ASP A 89 3.63 -5.47 -8.06
CA ASP A 89 4.40 -6.32 -7.14
C ASP A 89 5.22 -5.47 -6.15
N GLU A 90 5.90 -4.42 -6.63
CA GLU A 90 6.64 -3.50 -5.77
C GLU A 90 5.72 -2.74 -4.79
N LEU A 91 4.56 -2.26 -5.24
CA LEU A 91 3.55 -1.62 -4.39
C LEU A 91 3.03 -2.57 -3.31
N ALA A 92 2.82 -3.85 -3.63
CA ALA A 92 2.42 -4.86 -2.66
C ALA A 92 3.49 -5.06 -1.58
N LYS A 93 4.78 -5.08 -1.94
CA LYS A 93 5.90 -5.16 -0.99
C LYS A 93 5.98 -3.91 -0.09
N PHE A 94 5.73 -2.73 -0.64
CA PHE A 94 5.63 -1.50 0.16
C PHE A 94 4.49 -1.58 1.18
N ALA A 95 3.30 -2.03 0.78
CA ALA A 95 2.18 -2.23 1.69
C ALA A 95 2.52 -3.24 2.80
N ALA A 96 3.19 -4.35 2.47
CA ALA A 96 3.64 -5.33 3.46
C ALA A 96 4.63 -4.73 4.47
N ALA A 97 5.61 -3.94 4.00
CA ALA A 97 6.56 -3.25 4.86
C ALA A 97 5.87 -2.29 5.85
N LEU A 98 4.90 -1.50 5.36
CA LEU A 98 4.15 -0.56 6.21
C LEU A 98 3.26 -1.28 7.23
N ARG A 99 2.63 -2.41 6.86
CA ARG A 99 1.87 -3.25 7.79
C ARG A 99 2.78 -3.78 8.90
N LEU A 100 3.99 -4.25 8.56
CA LEU A 100 4.96 -4.69 9.56
C LEU A 100 5.27 -3.56 10.55
N VAL A 101 5.61 -2.36 10.07
CA VAL A 101 5.86 -1.20 10.95
C VAL A 101 4.65 -0.86 11.81
N ALA A 102 3.42 -0.91 11.27
CA ALA A 102 2.22 -0.66 12.05
C ALA A 102 2.01 -1.69 13.18
N THR A 103 2.42 -2.94 12.98
CA THR A 103 2.33 -4.00 14.00
C THR A 103 3.48 -4.01 15.00
N THR A 104 4.66 -3.51 14.62
CA THR A 104 5.86 -3.50 15.49
C THR A 104 6.10 -2.16 16.16
N SER A 105 5.49 -1.08 15.67
CA SER A 105 5.49 0.20 16.38
C SER A 105 4.78 -0.02 17.71
N PRO A 106 5.46 0.13 18.86
CA PRO A 106 4.79 0.05 20.13
C PRO A 106 3.72 1.14 20.10
N ALA A 107 2.45 0.73 20.22
CA ALA A 107 1.39 1.64 20.58
C ALA A 107 1.95 2.49 21.72
N THR A 108 2.01 3.80 21.48
CA THR A 108 2.37 4.81 22.47
C THR A 108 1.74 4.40 23.79
N GLU A 109 2.61 3.95 24.71
CA GLU A 109 2.41 4.06 26.14
C GLU A 109 1.03 3.57 26.63
N ALA A 110 0.91 2.25 26.81
CA ALA A 110 0.04 1.74 27.86
C ALA A 110 0.44 2.47 29.15
N ALA A 111 -0.32 3.50 29.51
CA ALA A 111 -0.10 4.31 30.69
C ALA A 111 0.12 3.38 31.89
N PRO A 112 1.27 3.45 32.58
CA PRO A 112 1.42 2.75 33.82
C PRO A 112 0.56 3.45 34.88
N THR A 113 -0.11 2.62 35.68
CA THR A 113 -0.60 2.89 37.03
C THR A 113 -1.84 3.76 37.21
N ASN A 114 -2.97 3.11 37.49
CA ASN A 114 -3.48 3.22 38.86
C ASN A 114 -4.07 1.89 39.31
N ARG A 115 -3.29 1.14 40.08
CA ARG A 115 -3.72 -0.06 40.77
C ARG A 115 -4.65 0.42 41.89
N ALA A 116 -5.95 0.37 41.65
CA ALA A 116 -6.94 0.56 42.69
C ALA A 116 -6.79 -0.56 43.76
N CYS A 117 -7.04 -0.18 45.01
CA CYS A 117 -7.10 -0.98 46.26
C CYS A 117 -5.77 -1.12 47.02
N PRO A 118 -5.78 -0.84 48.34
CA PRO A 118 -6.61 -1.62 49.26
C PRO A 118 -7.57 -0.78 50.11
N GLY A 119 -8.73 -1.37 50.39
CA GLY A 119 -9.54 -0.98 51.52
C GLY A 119 -8.74 -1.08 52.82
N SER A 120 -8.97 -0.13 53.70
CA SER A 120 -8.69 -0.24 55.13
C SER A 120 -9.87 0.42 55.83
N GLY A 121 -10.97 -0.32 55.90
CA GLY A 121 -11.96 -0.08 56.92
C GLY A 121 -11.32 -0.41 58.26
N SER A 122 -11.41 0.53 59.19
CA SER A 122 -11.34 0.22 60.62
C SER A 122 -12.34 1.11 61.32
N ALA A 123 -13.10 0.43 62.17
CA ALA A 123 -14.24 0.89 62.95
C ALA A 123 -13.88 1.96 64.00
#